data_AF-A0A7J7HW43-F1
#
_entry.id   AF-A0A7J7HW43-F1
#
_cell.length_a   1.000
_cell.length_b   1.000
_cell.length_c   1.000
_cell.angle_alpha   90.00
_cell.angle_beta   90.00
_cell.angle_gamma   90.00
#
_symmetry.space_group_name_H-M   'P 1'
#
loop_
_entity.id
_entity.type
_entity.pdbx_description
1 polymer ?
#
loop_
_entity_poly.entity_id
_entity_poly.type
_entity_poly.pdbx_seq_one_letter_code
_entity_poly.pdbx_strand_id
1 'polypeptide(L)'
;MISCLALNGKGELGVDLFEEMLSKDVKLNDATFVGVLACCAHAGLVQQGLDLFASMTTKHQFEPKLEHYGSMVDLLGCSRCVKEAHDLICTMPMNPNATIWGALLSACRTHDNMELVESVVWNSAMTIVLGRKTKENVDSIL
;
A
#
# COMPACT_ATOMS: atom_id res chain seq x y z
N MET A 1 16.92 -3.73 9.30
CA MET A 1 16.68 -3.59 10.76
C MET A 1 15.20 -3.40 11.04
N ILE A 2 14.56 -2.33 10.53
CA ILE A 2 13.10 -2.10 10.70
C ILE A 2 12.26 -3.25 10.13
N SER A 3 12.50 -3.67 8.88
CA SER A 3 11.73 -4.77 8.26
C SER A 3 11.80 -6.09 9.04
N CYS A 4 12.89 -6.34 9.78
CA CYS A 4 12.98 -7.52 10.65
C CYS A 4 12.03 -7.43 11.85
N LEU A 5 11.75 -6.22 12.34
CA LEU A 5 10.80 -6.01 13.44
C LEU A 5 9.37 -6.29 12.98
N ALA A 6 9.00 -5.88 11.76
CA ALA A 6 7.72 -6.25 11.14
C ALA A 6 7.53 -7.78 11.13
N LEU A 7 8.50 -8.51 10.59
CA LEU A 7 8.44 -9.98 10.46
C LEU A 7 8.37 -10.73 11.80
N ASN A 8 8.89 -10.13 12.88
CA ASN A 8 8.85 -10.72 14.22
C ASN A 8 7.63 -10.26 15.04
N GLY A 9 6.64 -9.61 14.42
CA GLY A 9 5.44 -9.11 15.12
C GLY A 9 5.72 -7.95 16.07
N LYS A 10 6.86 -7.27 15.91
CA LYS A 10 7.29 -6.12 16.71
C LYS A 10 7.10 -4.82 15.94
N GLY A 11 5.94 -4.67 15.30
CA GLY A 11 5.64 -3.54 14.41
C GLY A 11 5.79 -2.18 15.11
N GLU A 12 5.22 -2.02 16.30
CA GLU A 12 5.33 -0.79 17.10
C GLU A 12 6.79 -0.38 17.35
N LEU A 13 7.65 -1.32 17.78
CA LEU A 13 9.09 -1.07 17.98
C LEU A 13 9.80 -0.66 16.68
N GLY A 14 9.30 -1.12 15.53
CA GLY A 14 9.83 -0.69 14.23
C GLY A 14 9.46 0.75 13.88
N VAL A 15 8.28 1.21 14.30
CA VAL A 15 7.86 2.61 14.20
C VAL A 15 8.69 3.48 15.14
N ASP A 16 8.86 3.08 16.40
CA ASP A 16 9.71 3.79 17.37
C ASP A 16 11.15 3.96 16.85
N LEU A 17 11.70 2.89 16.26
CA LEU A 17 13.04 2.92 15.68
C LEU A 17 13.12 3.87 14.47
N PHE A 18 12.06 3.96 13.66
CA PHE A 18 12.00 4.92 12.56
C PHE A 18 11.97 6.37 13.07
N GLU A 19 11.20 6.65 14.13
CA GLU A 19 11.20 7.97 14.78
C GLU A 19 12.58 8.31 15.37
N GLU A 20 13.25 7.33 15.98
CA GLU A 20 14.62 7.50 16.46
C GLU A 20 15.59 7.83 15.30
N MET A 21 15.46 7.15 14.16
CA MET A 21 16.25 7.45 12.96
C MET A 21 16.03 8.88 12.47
N LEU A 22 14.79 9.36 12.48
CA LEU A 22 14.47 10.76 12.16
C LEU A 22 15.14 11.74 13.14
N SER A 23 15.06 11.46 14.45
CA SER A 23 15.64 12.32 15.49
C SER A 23 17.18 12.44 15.41
N LYS A 24 17.83 11.47 14.78
CA LYS A 24 19.28 11.39 14.61
C LYS A 24 19.74 11.83 13.21
N ASP A 25 18.86 12.46 12.43
CA ASP A 25 19.12 12.90 11.05
C ASP A 25 19.67 11.77 10.15
N VAL A 26 19.25 10.53 10.40
CA VAL A 26 19.68 9.40 9.58
C VAL A 26 19.02 9.51 8.21
N LYS A 27 19.84 9.39 7.16
CA LYS A 27 19.36 9.43 5.78
C LYS A 27 18.38 8.28 5.51
N LEU A 28 17.13 8.62 5.24
CA LEU A 28 16.10 7.66 4.83
C LEU A 28 16.31 7.19 3.39
N ASN A 29 15.78 6.01 3.08
CA ASN A 29 15.74 5.44 1.73
C ASN A 29 14.45 4.63 1.56
N ASP A 30 14.22 4.11 0.35
CA ASP A 30 13.01 3.35 0.04
C ASP A 30 12.81 2.14 0.98
N ALA A 31 13.88 1.37 1.24
CA ALA A 31 13.81 0.20 2.12
C ALA A 31 13.41 0.55 3.56
N THR A 32 13.80 1.73 4.05
CA THR A 32 13.38 2.23 5.36
C THR A 32 11.88 2.50 5.40
N PHE A 33 11.33 3.17 4.38
CA PHE A 33 9.89 3.43 4.29
C PHE A 33 9.07 2.16 4.10
N VAL A 34 9.50 1.26 3.21
CA VAL A 34 8.88 -0.07 3.06
C VAL A 34 8.88 -0.81 4.40
N GLY A 35 10.01 -0.78 5.12
CA GLY A 35 10.13 -1.42 6.43
C GLY A 35 9.14 -0.88 7.46
N VAL A 36 9.04 0.45 7.61
CA VAL A 36 8.15 1.04 8.61
C VAL A 36 6.67 0.89 8.24
N LEU A 37 6.32 0.96 6.94
CA LEU A 37 4.95 0.70 6.48
C LEU A 37 4.56 -0.76 6.70
N ALA A 38 5.47 -1.71 6.49
CA ALA A 38 5.25 -3.12 6.82
C ALA A 38 5.09 -3.32 8.33
N CYS A 39 5.84 -2.59 9.16
CA CYS A 39 5.64 -2.58 10.61
C CYS A 39 4.21 -2.13 10.98
N CYS A 40 3.71 -1.06 10.35
CA CYS A 40 2.33 -0.62 10.53
C CYS A 40 1.33 -1.69 10.09
N ALA A 41 1.55 -2.34 8.94
CA ALA A 41 0.69 -3.40 8.42
C ALA A 41 0.53 -4.55 9.42
N HIS A 42 1.66 -5.07 9.92
CA HIS A 42 1.67 -6.18 10.87
C HIS A 42 1.11 -5.83 12.25
N ALA A 43 1.19 -4.55 12.66
CA ALA A 43 0.63 -4.08 13.93
C ALA A 43 -0.80 -3.51 13.80
N GLY A 44 -1.38 -3.46 12.61
CA GLY A 44 -2.71 -2.89 12.38
C GLY A 44 -2.78 -1.37 12.60
N LEU A 45 -1.65 -0.66 12.48
CA LEU A 45 -1.53 0.78 12.76
C LEU A 45 -1.92 1.61 11.53
N VAL A 46 -3.19 1.56 11.14
CA VAL A 46 -3.70 2.17 9.89
C VAL A 46 -3.41 3.67 9.83
N GLN A 47 -3.76 4.42 10.88
CA GLN A 47 -3.60 5.87 10.88
C GLN A 47 -2.12 6.28 10.78
N GLN A 48 -1.25 5.63 11.56
CA GLN A 48 0.20 5.89 11.48
C GLN A 48 0.76 5.54 10.10
N GLY A 49 0.34 4.43 9.49
CA GLY A 49 0.77 4.07 8.15
C GLY A 49 0.37 5.11 7.10
N LEU A 50 -0.85 5.64 7.17
CA LEU A 50 -1.32 6.74 6.31
C LEU A 50 -0.51 8.02 6.51
N ASP A 51 -0.26 8.40 7.77
CA ASP A 51 0.51 9.59 8.10
C ASP A 51 1.97 9.47 7.63
N LEU A 52 2.58 8.30 7.81
CA LEU A 52 3.93 7.99 7.33
C LEU A 52 3.99 8.02 5.81
N PHE A 53 3.03 7.40 5.12
CA PHE A 53 2.98 7.39 3.67
C PHE A 53 2.83 8.81 3.10
N ALA A 54 1.94 9.63 3.68
CA ALA A 54 1.80 11.04 3.29
C ALA A 54 3.08 11.84 3.57
N SER A 55 3.74 11.57 4.70
CA SER A 55 4.98 12.28 5.08
C SER A 55 6.12 12.08 4.09
N MET A 56 6.13 10.98 3.33
CA MET A 56 7.15 10.71 2.31
C MET A 56 7.29 11.91 1.36
N THR A 57 6.18 12.36 0.77
CA THR A 57 6.18 13.49 -0.16
C THR A 57 6.22 14.82 0.59
N THR A 58 5.38 14.99 1.62
CA THR A 58 5.17 16.31 2.25
C THR A 58 6.32 16.76 3.13
N LYS A 59 7.05 15.82 3.76
CA LYS A 59 8.13 16.12 4.72
C LYS A 59 9.50 15.65 4.24
N HIS A 60 9.56 14.52 3.56
CA HIS A 60 10.83 13.86 3.23
C HIS A 60 11.24 14.00 1.75
N GLN A 61 10.38 14.61 0.91
CA GLN A 61 10.62 14.79 -0.54
C GLN A 61 10.94 13.46 -1.25
N PHE A 62 10.33 12.37 -0.76
CA PHE A 62 10.41 11.03 -1.30
C PHE A 62 9.13 10.70 -2.07
N GLU A 63 9.28 10.37 -3.35
CA GLU A 63 8.18 9.92 -4.19
C GLU A 63 7.85 8.44 -3.91
N PRO A 64 6.60 8.09 -3.54
CA PRO A 64 6.20 6.72 -3.32
C PRO A 64 6.36 5.87 -4.58
N LYS A 65 7.07 4.75 -4.42
CA LYS A 65 7.26 3.70 -5.44
C LYS A 65 6.33 2.51 -5.23
N LEU A 66 6.31 1.61 -6.21
CA LEU A 66 5.49 0.39 -6.24
C LEU A 66 5.54 -0.43 -4.94
N GLU A 67 6.73 -0.58 -4.35
CA GLU A 67 6.96 -1.28 -3.07
C GLU A 67 6.28 -0.62 -1.85
N HIS A 68 6.19 0.71 -1.84
CA HIS A 68 5.50 1.46 -0.78
C HIS A 68 3.98 1.29 -0.91
N TYR A 69 3.45 1.39 -2.13
CA TYR A 69 2.04 1.11 -2.41
C TYR A 69 1.66 -0.33 -2.05
N GLY A 70 2.52 -1.31 -2.36
CA GLY A 70 2.32 -2.69 -1.95
C GLY A 70 2.17 -2.84 -0.44
N SER A 71 3.02 -2.17 0.33
CA SER A 71 2.95 -2.19 1.81
C SER A 71 1.69 -1.51 2.34
N MET A 72 1.22 -0.44 1.70
CA MET A 72 -0.03 0.23 2.07
C MET A 72 -1.27 -0.59 1.75
N VAL A 73 -1.29 -1.27 0.61
CA VAL A 73 -2.39 -2.18 0.24
C VAL A 73 -2.46 -3.35 1.21
N ASP A 74 -1.32 -3.87 1.66
CA ASP A 74 -1.27 -4.91 2.69
C ASP A 74 -1.82 -4.41 4.04
N LEU A 75 -1.39 -3.23 4.49
CA LEU A 75 -1.91 -2.58 5.70
C LEU A 75 -3.43 -2.39 5.67
N LEU A 76 -3.94 -1.78 4.60
CA LEU A 76 -5.37 -1.49 4.46
C LEU A 76 -6.18 -2.78 4.28
N GLY A 77 -5.62 -3.73 3.52
CA GLY A 77 -6.22 -5.03 3.28
C GLY A 77 -6.42 -5.84 4.56
N CYS A 78 -5.38 -5.96 5.38
CA CYS A 78 -5.44 -6.68 6.66
C CYS A 78 -6.35 -5.99 7.69
N SER A 79 -6.57 -4.69 7.55
CA SER A 79 -7.36 -3.88 8.47
C SER A 79 -8.83 -3.73 8.07
N ARG A 80 -9.31 -4.55 7.11
CA ARG A 80 -10.68 -4.49 6.55
C ARG A 80 -11.01 -3.20 5.78
N CYS A 81 -10.02 -2.37 5.49
CA CYS A 81 -10.15 -1.14 4.71
C CYS A 81 -9.97 -1.42 3.21
N VAL A 82 -10.72 -2.39 2.68
CA VAL A 82 -10.53 -2.92 1.32
C VAL A 82 -10.90 -1.87 0.26
N LYS A 83 -11.89 -1.01 0.55
CA LYS A 83 -12.29 0.08 -0.36
C LYS A 83 -11.17 1.13 -0.46
N GLU A 84 -10.61 1.51 0.68
CA GLU A 84 -9.51 2.45 0.78
C GLU A 84 -8.25 1.89 0.09
N ALA A 85 -8.00 0.58 0.20
CA ALA A 85 -6.92 -0.10 -0.51
C ALA A 85 -7.10 -0.02 -2.04
N HIS A 86 -8.33 -0.25 -2.52
CA HIS A 86 -8.67 -0.10 -3.93
C HIS A 86 -8.51 1.34 -4.42
N ASP A 87 -9.04 2.31 -3.67
CA ASP A 87 -8.96 3.73 -4.03
C ASP A 87 -7.50 4.19 -4.07
N LEU A 88 -6.67 3.73 -3.13
CA LEU A 88 -5.23 3.99 -3.15
C LEU A 88 -4.59 3.45 -4.45
N ILE A 89 -4.91 2.23 -4.87
CA ILE A 89 -4.43 1.66 -6.13
C ILE A 89 -4.84 2.53 -7.32
N CYS A 90 -6.09 3.04 -7.33
CA CYS A 90 -6.57 3.94 -8.38
C CYS A 90 -5.89 5.31 -8.40
N THR A 91 -5.24 5.73 -7.30
CA THR A 91 -4.47 6.99 -7.23
C THR A 91 -2.99 6.83 -7.62
N MET A 92 -2.52 5.60 -7.87
CA MET A 92 -1.13 5.36 -8.20
C MET A 92 -0.71 6.10 -9.49
N PRO A 93 0.43 6.83 -9.48
CA PRO A 93 0.95 7.50 -10.68
C PRO A 93 1.61 6.51 -11.67
N MET A 94 1.78 5.25 -11.25
CA MET A 94 2.32 4.15 -12.05
C MET A 94 1.33 2.99 -12.15
N ASN A 95 1.50 2.11 -13.13
CA ASN A 95 0.67 0.92 -13.26
C ASN A 95 0.91 -0.03 -12.08
N PRO A 96 -0.16 -0.48 -11.38
CA PRO A 96 -0.05 -1.52 -10.37
C PRO A 96 0.40 -2.84 -11.02
N ASN A 97 1.22 -3.62 -10.32
CA ASN A 97 1.65 -4.94 -10.80
C ASN A 97 0.74 -6.07 -10.28
N ALA A 98 0.99 -7.29 -10.74
CA ALA A 98 0.25 -8.47 -10.30
C ALA A 98 0.32 -8.69 -8.78
N THR A 99 1.41 -8.32 -8.14
CA THR A 99 1.58 -8.44 -6.68
C THR A 99 0.60 -7.54 -5.92
N ILE A 100 0.45 -6.28 -6.33
CA ILE A 100 -0.48 -5.33 -5.71
C ILE A 100 -1.93 -5.80 -5.86
N TRP A 101 -2.32 -6.19 -7.08
CA TRP A 101 -3.66 -6.73 -7.32
C TRP A 101 -3.93 -8.02 -6.56
N GLY A 102 -2.91 -8.89 -6.45
CA GLY A 102 -2.98 -10.13 -5.68
C GLY A 102 -3.18 -9.88 -4.19
N ALA A 103 -2.50 -8.89 -3.62
CA ALA A 103 -2.66 -8.48 -2.22
C ALA A 103 -4.09 -7.98 -1.95
N LEU A 104 -4.63 -7.10 -2.81
CA LEU A 104 -6.00 -6.62 -2.68
C LEU A 104 -7.02 -7.77 -2.80
N LEU A 105 -6.84 -8.67 -3.77
CA LEU A 105 -7.73 -9.83 -3.96
C LEU A 105 -7.72 -10.75 -2.73
N SER A 106 -6.55 -10.97 -2.12
CA SER A 106 -6.41 -11.73 -0.88
C SER A 106 -7.19 -11.08 0.26
N ALA A 107 -7.11 -9.75 0.39
CA ALA A 107 -7.88 -9.01 1.38
C ALA A 107 -9.39 -9.09 1.14
N CYS A 108 -9.86 -8.95 -0.12
CA CYS A 108 -11.27 -9.09 -0.48
C CYS A 108 -11.84 -10.46 -0.05
N ARG A 109 -11.09 -11.55 -0.32
CA ARG A 109 -11.50 -12.92 0.04
C ARG A 109 -11.60 -13.12 1.55
N THR A 110 -10.71 -12.50 2.31
CA THR A 110 -10.65 -12.65 3.76
C THR A 110 -11.80 -11.90 4.47
N HIS A 111 -12.40 -10.91 3.81
CA HIS A 111 -13.41 -10.03 4.39
C HIS A 111 -14.78 -10.07 3.68
N ASP A 112 -15.01 -11.10 2.86
CA ASP A 112 -16.28 -11.40 2.19
C ASP A 112 -16.87 -10.23 1.37
N ASN A 113 -15.99 -9.36 0.84
CA ASN A 113 -16.38 -8.20 0.05
C ASN A 113 -16.45 -8.55 -1.45
N MET A 114 -17.43 -9.40 -1.78
CA MET A 114 -17.61 -9.98 -3.12
C MET A 114 -17.82 -8.95 -4.23
N GLU A 115 -18.42 -7.79 -3.93
CA GLU A 115 -18.68 -6.73 -4.91
C GLU A 115 -17.38 -6.10 -5.45
N LEU A 116 -16.35 -5.96 -4.61
CA LEU A 116 -15.04 -5.47 -5.05
C LEU A 116 -14.23 -6.53 -5.81
N VAL A 117 -14.54 -7.83 -5.64
CA VAL A 117 -13.81 -8.90 -6.32
C VAL A 117 -13.97 -8.80 -7.83
N GLU A 118 -15.18 -8.54 -8.33
CA GLU A 118 -15.42 -8.41 -9.78
C GLU A 118 -14.68 -7.21 -10.36
N SER A 119 -14.71 -6.06 -9.67
CA SER A 119 -13.97 -4.85 -10.08
C SER A 119 -12.45 -5.09 -10.12
N VAL A 120 -11.90 -5.74 -9.10
CA VAL A 120 -10.48 -6.08 -9.02
C VAL A 120 -10.07 -7.07 -10.11
N VAL A 121 -10.89 -8.07 -10.40
CA VAL A 121 -10.64 -9.03 -11.48
C VAL A 121 -10.67 -8.34 -12.84
N TRP A 122 -11.64 -7.46 -13.10
CA TRP A 122 -11.67 -6.66 -14.33
C TRP A 122 -10.47 -5.71 -14.45
N ASN A 123 -10.14 -4.97 -13.40
CA ASN A 123 -9.05 -3.99 -13.42
C ASN A 123 -7.68 -4.67 -13.56
N SER A 124 -7.46 -5.79 -12.89
CA SER A 124 -6.24 -6.59 -13.03
C SER A 124 -6.13 -7.20 -14.43
N ALA A 125 -7.21 -7.77 -14.97
CA ALA A 125 -7.26 -8.29 -16.34
C ALA A 125 -7.01 -7.18 -17.38
N MET A 126 -7.61 -5.99 -17.21
CA MET A 126 -7.38 -4.84 -18.09
C MET A 126 -5.95 -4.31 -17.98
N THR A 127 -5.34 -4.30 -16.80
CA THR A 127 -3.94 -3.90 -16.65
C THR A 127 -3.00 -4.85 -17.40
N ILE A 128 -3.27 -6.15 -17.35
CA ILE A 128 -2.50 -7.20 -18.04
C ILE A 128 -2.75 -7.17 -19.57
N VAL A 129 -4.01 -7.01 -20.00
CA VAL A 129 -4.41 -7.10 -21.41
C VAL A 129 -4.18 -5.80 -22.17
N LEU A 130 -4.41 -4.64 -21.55
CA LEU A 130 -4.47 -3.36 -22.25
C LEU A 130 -3.25 -2.47 -22.09
N GLY A 131 -2.34 -2.72 -21.13
CA GLY A 131 -1.10 -1.95 -20.99
C GLY A 131 -1.29 -0.45 -21.25
N ARG A 132 -2.15 0.20 -20.43
CA ARG A 132 -2.83 1.51 -20.61
C ARG A 132 -4.19 1.42 -21.30
N LYS A 133 -5.26 1.66 -20.54
CA LYS A 133 -6.27 2.64 -20.95
C LYS A 133 -6.58 3.56 -19.79
N THR A 134 -6.28 4.84 -20.01
CA THR A 134 -6.69 5.96 -19.19
C THR A 134 -8.22 5.99 -19.02
N LYS A 135 -8.64 6.58 -17.91
CA LYS A 135 -9.97 6.63 -17.27
C LYS A 135 -11.14 7.15 -18.13
N GLU A 136 -11.02 7.28 -19.45
CA GLU A 136 -11.98 7.99 -20.31
C GLU A 136 -12.99 7.11 -21.07
N ASN A 137 -12.91 5.78 -21.00
CA ASN A 137 -13.73 4.92 -21.88
C ASN A 137 -14.72 3.97 -21.17
N VAL A 138 -14.97 4.12 -19.87
CA VAL A 138 -15.93 3.24 -19.17
C VAL A 138 -17.38 3.74 -19.30
N ASP A 139 -17.59 5.04 -19.54
CA ASP A 139 -18.94 5.62 -19.67
C ASP A 139 -19.57 5.48 -21.08
N SER A 140 -18.94 4.72 -22.00
CA SER A 140 -19.49 4.49 -23.36
C SER A 140 -19.99 3.06 -23.61
N ILE A 141 -20.05 2.22 -22.58
CA ILE A 141 -20.51 0.82 -22.69
C ILE A 141 -21.74 0.51 -21.80
N LEU A 142 -22.31 1.51 -21.13
CA LEU A 142 -23.67 1.46 -20.56
C LEU A 142 -24.58 2.41 -21.33
#